data_AF-A0A0J9CYZ7-F1
#
_entry.id   AF-A0A0J9CYZ7-F1
#
_cell.length_a   1.000
_cell.length_b   1.000
_cell.length_c   1.000
_cell.angle_alpha   90.00
_cell.angle_beta   90.00
_cell.angle_gamma   90.00
#
_symmetry.space_group_name_H-M   'P 1'
#
loop_
_entity.id
_entity.type
_entity.pdbx_description
1 polymer ?
#
loop_
_entity_poly.entity_id
_entity_poly.type
_entity_poly.pdbx_seq_one_letter_code
_entity_poly.pdbx_strand_id
1 'polypeptide(L)'
;MNPTVPHLRIVVAACVAAVLGYLGFSIWVVLWSNDVALKGDVIGTWKSFAVLAFGFWLGSSSGGKASVAGPQPVTIDQPPEQPVPVEAR
;
A
#
# COMPACT_ATOMS: atom_id res chain seq x y z
N MET A 1 -6.38 -18.79 10.06
CA MET A 1 -6.13 -19.15 8.64
C MET A 1 -5.73 -17.87 7.93
N ASN A 2 -4.52 -17.79 7.37
CA ASN A 2 -4.09 -16.60 6.62
C ASN A 2 -4.85 -16.57 5.29
N PRO A 3 -5.60 -15.50 4.97
CA PRO A 3 -6.23 -15.37 3.66
C PRO A 3 -5.12 -15.25 2.61
N THR A 4 -4.86 -16.34 1.89
CA THR A 4 -3.94 -16.35 0.76
C THR A 4 -4.72 -15.85 -0.44
N VAL A 5 -4.57 -14.56 -0.75
CA VAL A 5 -5.17 -13.95 -1.93
C VAL A 5 -4.52 -14.58 -3.17
N PRO A 6 -5.22 -15.45 -3.93
CA PRO A 6 -4.57 -16.35 -4.90
C PRO A 6 -3.94 -15.62 -6.10
N HIS A 7 -4.39 -14.41 -6.39
CA HIS A 7 -3.95 -13.62 -7.55
C HIS A 7 -2.82 -12.63 -7.22
N LEU A 8 -2.47 -12.45 -5.95
CA LEU A 8 -1.53 -11.40 -5.53
C LEU A 8 -0.14 -11.60 -6.14
N ARG A 9 0.28 -12.86 -6.33
CA ARG A 9 1.56 -13.19 -6.98
C ARG A 9 1.61 -12.74 -8.45
N ILE A 10 0.50 -12.87 -9.17
CA ILE A 10 0.41 -12.48 -10.59
C ILE A 10 0.44 -10.95 -10.69
N VAL A 11 -0.32 -10.26 -9.83
CA VAL A 11 -0.33 -8.80 -9.79
C VAL A 11 1.06 -8.26 -9.47
N VAL A 12 1.72 -8.81 -8.44
CA VAL A 12 3.09 -8.43 -8.08
C VAL A 12 4.05 -8.69 -9.24
N ALA A 13 3.97 -9.85 -9.91
CA ALA A 13 4.82 -10.16 -11.06
C ALA A 13 4.60 -9.18 -12.22
N ALA A 14 3.36 -8.81 -12.52
CA ALA A 14 3.03 -7.82 -13.55
C ALA A 14 3.58 -6.43 -13.19
N CYS A 15 3.46 -6.00 -11.93
CA CYS A 15 4.05 -4.76 -11.44
C CYS A 15 5.57 -4.76 -11.57
N VAL A 16 6.24 -5.86 -11.18
CA VAL A 16 7.69 -6.00 -11.31
C VAL A 16 8.11 -5.95 -12.78
N ALA A 17 7.40 -6.64 -13.68
CA ALA A 17 7.68 -6.62 -15.11
C ALA A 17 7.56 -5.21 -15.70
N ALA A 18 6.52 -4.46 -15.31
CA ALA A 18 6.33 -3.08 -15.75
C ALA A 18 7.47 -2.16 -15.27
N VAL A 19 7.88 -2.28 -14.00
CA VAL A 19 8.99 -1.49 -13.44
C VAL A 19 10.31 -1.82 -14.14
N LEU A 20 10.60 -3.10 -14.37
CA LEU A 20 11.82 -3.52 -15.07
C LEU A 20 11.83 -3.08 -16.53
N GLY A 21 10.68 -3.16 -17.22
CA GLY A 21 10.55 -2.67 -18.59
C GLY A 21 10.83 -1.17 -18.68
N TYR A 22 10.26 -0.38 -17.76
CA TYR A 22 10.51 1.06 -17.70
C TYR A 22 11.96 1.40 -17.31
N LEU A 23 12.57 0.61 -16.42
CA LEU A 23 13.98 0.74 -16.08
C LEU A 23 14.88 0.50 -17.30
N GLY A 24 14.64 -0.57 -18.05
CA GLY A 24 15.37 -0.86 -19.29
C GLY A 24 15.23 0.25 -20.33
N PHE A 25 14.01 0.74 -20.54
CA PHE A 25 13.76 1.90 -21.40
C PHE A 25 14.52 3.14 -20.92
N SER A 26 14.52 3.41 -19.61
CA SER A 26 15.22 4.55 -19.01
C SER A 26 16.73 4.49 -19.25
N ILE A 27 17.34 3.32 -19.06
CA ILE A 27 18.76 3.11 -19.32
C ILE A 27 19.06 3.34 -20.80
N TRP A 28 18.20 2.82 -21.69
CA TRP A 28 18.37 3.02 -23.13
C TRP A 28 18.35 4.50 -23.52
N VAL A 29 17.34 5.24 -23.03
CA VAL A 29 17.19 6.68 -23.29
C VAL A 29 18.42 7.45 -22.78
N VAL A 30 18.87 7.21 -21.55
CA VAL A 30 19.95 8.02 -20.95
C VAL A 30 21.29 7.75 -21.61
N LEU A 31 21.62 6.49 -21.88
CA LEU A 31 22.94 6.09 -22.39
C LEU A 31 23.07 6.20 -23.91
N TRP A 32 22.02 5.89 -24.67
CA TRP A 32 22.10 5.80 -26.14
C TRP A 32 21.27 6.83 -26.90
N SER A 33 20.18 7.36 -26.33
CA SER A 33 19.43 8.41 -27.02
C SER A 33 20.25 9.71 -27.06
N ASN A 34 20.14 10.48 -28.13
CA ASN A 34 20.65 11.85 -28.20
C ASN A 34 19.54 12.90 -28.03
N ASP A 35 18.30 12.45 -27.81
CA ASP A 35 17.16 13.32 -27.59
C ASP A 35 17.18 13.87 -26.15
N VAL A 36 17.41 15.18 -26.03
CA VAL A 36 17.50 15.89 -24.75
C VAL A 36 16.15 15.98 -24.05
N ALA A 37 15.06 16.14 -24.82
CA ALA A 37 13.71 16.21 -24.25
C ALA A 37 13.33 14.86 -23.63
N LEU A 38 13.57 13.77 -24.36
CA LEU A 38 13.29 12.42 -23.88
C LEU A 38 14.10 12.05 -22.62
N LYS A 39 15.38 12.45 -22.57
CA LYS A 39 16.20 12.29 -21.36
C LYS A 39 15.64 13.08 -20.18
N GLY A 40 15.23 14.32 -20.42
CA GLY A 40 14.61 15.18 -19.42
C GLY A 40 13.35 14.56 -18.83
N ASP A 41 12.45 14.04 -19.68
CA ASP A 41 11.21 13.39 -19.25
C ASP A 41 11.47 12.14 -18.41
N VAL A 42 12.43 11.30 -18.80
CA VAL A 42 12.80 10.10 -18.05
C VAL A 42 13.35 10.48 -16.67
N ILE A 43 14.30 11.42 -16.60
CA ILE A 43 14.89 11.88 -15.34
C ILE A 43 13.83 12.54 -14.45
N GLY A 44 12.98 13.38 -15.03
CA GLY A 44 11.85 14.03 -14.35
C GLY A 44 10.88 13.01 -13.73
N THR A 45 10.58 11.94 -14.45
CA THR A 45 9.73 10.85 -13.96
C THR A 45 10.34 10.16 -12.73
N TRP A 46 11.62 9.81 -12.78
CA TRP A 46 12.33 9.20 -11.64
C TRP A 46 12.42 10.13 -10.42
N LYS A 47 12.62 11.44 -10.65
CA LYS A 47 12.60 12.45 -9.60
C LYS A 47 11.22 12.49 -8.92
N SER A 48 10.14 12.54 -9.68
CA SER A 48 8.77 12.54 -9.14
C SER A 48 8.47 11.27 -8.36
N PHE A 49 8.92 10.11 -8.86
CA PHE A 49 8.77 8.84 -8.16
C PHE A 49 9.53 8.83 -6.82
N ALA A 50 10.75 9.36 -6.77
CA ALA A 50 11.52 9.49 -5.53
C ALA A 50 10.81 10.41 -4.53
N VAL A 51 10.30 11.56 -4.96
CA VAL A 51 9.53 12.48 -4.09
C VAL A 51 8.31 11.79 -3.51
N LEU A 52 7.56 11.03 -4.32
CA LEU A 52 6.42 10.26 -3.85
C LEU A 52 6.82 9.15 -2.88
N ALA A 53 7.91 8.42 -3.14
CA ALA A 53 8.42 7.39 -2.25
C ALA A 53 8.85 7.98 -0.89
N PHE A 54 9.54 9.12 -0.89
CA PHE A 54 9.90 9.84 0.32
C PHE A 54 8.67 10.37 1.07
N GLY A 55 7.68 10.92 0.35
CA GLY A 55 6.42 11.37 0.93
C GLY A 55 5.64 10.22 1.56
N PHE A 56 5.55 9.08 0.88
CA PHE A 56 4.96 7.85 1.42
C PHE A 56 5.72 7.37 2.66
N TRP A 57 7.06 7.35 2.63
CA TRP A 57 7.87 6.94 3.77
C TRP A 57 7.64 7.83 4.99
N LEU A 58 7.63 9.16 4.81
CA LEU A 58 7.34 10.12 5.86
C LEU A 58 5.91 9.96 6.40
N GLY A 59 4.91 9.89 5.52
CA GLY A 59 3.51 9.74 5.90
C GLY A 59 3.20 8.41 6.61
N SER A 60 3.77 7.31 6.11
CA SER A 60 3.65 5.99 6.74
C SER A 60 4.36 5.96 8.10
N SER A 61 5.46 6.67 8.26
CA SER A 61 6.20 6.76 9.54
C SER A 61 5.44 7.60 10.57
N SER A 62 4.71 8.65 10.15
CA SER A 62 3.89 9.47 11.05
C SER A 62 2.55 8.81 11.43
N GLY A 63 1.99 7.95 10.57
CA GLY A 63 0.73 7.22 10.84
C GLY A 63 0.90 5.95 11.71
N GLY A 64 2.12 5.43 11.84
CA GLY A 64 2.42 4.13 12.47
C GLY A 64 2.27 4.05 14.00
N LYS A 65 1.76 5.07 14.68
CA LYS A 65 1.45 5.03 16.12
C LYS A 65 -0.04 5.14 16.45
N ALA A 66 -0.93 5.03 15.47
CA ALA A 66 -2.29 4.60 15.76
C ALA A 66 -2.28 3.07 15.92
N SER A 67 -1.64 2.58 16.98
CA SER A 67 -1.93 1.25 17.49
C SER A 67 -3.41 1.27 17.77
N VAL A 68 -4.20 0.66 16.89
CA VAL A 68 -5.58 0.34 17.20
C VAL A 68 -5.47 -0.43 18.50
N ALA A 69 -5.99 0.15 19.57
CA ALA A 69 -6.21 -0.55 20.82
C ALA A 69 -6.72 -1.94 20.42
N GLY A 70 -6.08 -3.00 20.93
CA GLY A 70 -6.66 -4.34 20.82
C GLY A 70 -8.14 -4.28 21.20
N PRO A 71 -8.98 -5.24 20.75
CA PRO A 71 -10.43 -5.18 20.93
C PRO A 71 -10.74 -4.61 22.31
N GLN A 72 -11.32 -3.40 22.37
CA GLN A 72 -11.62 -2.82 23.67
C GLN A 72 -12.49 -3.85 24.40
N PRO A 73 -12.20 -4.19 25.67
CA PRO A 73 -13.00 -5.16 26.40
C PRO A 73 -14.46 -4.68 26.37
N VAL A 74 -15.28 -5.33 25.56
CA VAL A 74 -16.72 -5.08 25.53
C VAL A 74 -17.26 -5.79 26.78
N THR A 75 -17.50 -5.02 27.83
CA THR A 75 -18.26 -5.51 28.99
C THR A 75 -19.69 -5.71 28.52
N ILE A 76 -20.16 -6.96 28.54
CA ILE A 76 -21.54 -7.29 28.22
C ILE A 76 -22.36 -7.03 29.49
N ASP A 77 -23.17 -5.97 29.50
CA ASP A 77 -24.01 -5.60 30.65
C ASP A 77 -25.11 -6.63 30.97
N GLN A 78 -25.44 -7.52 30.02
CA GLN A 78 -26.36 -8.63 30.19
C GLN A 78 -25.71 -9.96 29.79
N PRO A 79 -25.07 -10.68 30.72
CA PRO A 79 -24.58 -12.02 30.45
C PRO A 79 -25.75 -12.94 30.05
N PRO A 80 -25.51 -13.97 29.20
CA PRO A 80 -26.54 -14.93 28.76
C PRO A 80 -27.27 -15.64 29.90
N GLU A 81 -26.64 -15.67 31.08
CA GLU A 81 -27.13 -16.26 32.31
C GLU A 81 -28.13 -15.35 33.05
N GLN A 82 -28.32 -14.09 32.62
CA GLN A 82 -29.25 -13.11 33.20
C GLN A 82 -30.09 -12.42 32.11
N PRO A 83 -31.03 -13.12 31.46
CA PRO A 83 -31.95 -12.50 30.52
C PRO A 83 -32.86 -11.50 31.24
N VAL A 84 -33.01 -10.30 30.66
CA VAL A 84 -33.96 -9.31 31.17
C VAL A 84 -35.38 -9.83 30.91
N PRO A 85 -36.25 -9.87 31.93
CA PRO A 85 -37.64 -10.23 31.74
C PRO A 85 -38.32 -9.24 30.79
N VAL A 86 -38.81 -9.73 29.65
CA VAL A 86 -39.69 -8.96 28.76
C VAL A 86 -41.15 -9.30 29.10
N GLU A 87 -42.01 -8.29 29.14
CA GLU A 87 -43.44 -8.50 29.38
C GLU A 87 -44.01 -9.38 28.26
N ALA A 88 -44.45 -10.59 28.61
CA ALA A 88 -45.11 -11.49 27.68
C ALA A 88 -46.51 -10.94 27.42
N ARG A 89 -46.71 -10.41 26.20
CA ARG A 89 -48.02 -9.96 25.72
C ARG A 89 -48.91 -11.12 25.32
#